data_AF-A0A423HDI8-F1
#
_entry.id   AF-A0A423HDI8-F1
#
_cell.length_a   1.000
_cell.length_b   1.000
_cell.length_c   1.000
_cell.angle_alpha   90.00
_cell.angle_beta   90.00
_cell.angle_gamma   90.00
#
_symmetry.space_group_name_H-M   'P 1'
#
loop_
_entity.id
_entity.type
_entity.pdbx_description
1 polymer ?
#
loop_
_entity_poly.entity_id
_entity_poly.type
_entity_poly.pdbx_seq_one_letter_code
_entity_poly.pdbx_strand_id
1 'polypeptide(L)'
;MMNSRIQRPFPVTPRRQRGSVTVMMVIALAAIGMMAALALDGGHLLLNKTRLQNAVDAAALSGAKTLSQVTGGTGIASTTRTAALNTLTLNASAAGNTELNTAIGNNAGTFAVVELANNVYGPFSYPGPANATYVRVTVPNYSLTGFFWSFIQALGGGGLGNKSVAAMATAGPSPTSPCDLAPLMVCGDPTKYSPSTGVFWGYQFGDLQDLKTGSGTTSAIGPGNFQLLDFGSGGSTVRDDLAGGGSVCRSVGQNVTTKPGNNVGPVSQGLNTRFGQYSGGLKAADYPSDLIVSYSTPVITNSSGTLQYKGQTIISSNGTLTAGGKAVLGYNDWLASSAACIAGSGTGCQNPGVYERRMLKVVIGNCTGQNNGATSIPVLGFGCYFVVQPAGSTGSTSEIFGQFVQECSGDNVPGPNPSGDAGPRIIQLYKTYINGSGTPSTDS
;
A
#
# COMPACT_ATOMS: atom_id res chain seq x y z
N MET A 1 91.13 -43.99 62.34
CA MET A 1 90.79 -42.60 61.94
C MET A 1 89.95 -42.65 60.67
N MET A 2 88.76 -42.01 60.72
CA MET A 2 88.01 -41.35 59.63
C MET A 2 87.61 -42.17 58.37
N ASN A 3 86.38 -42.12 57.85
CA ASN A 3 85.10 -41.56 58.28
C ASN A 3 84.06 -42.08 57.24
N SER A 4 83.09 -42.91 57.64
CA SER A 4 82.00 -43.33 56.72
C SER A 4 81.04 -42.16 56.51
N ARG A 5 81.10 -41.51 55.34
CA ARG A 5 80.16 -40.46 54.98
C ARG A 5 78.86 -41.07 54.44
N ILE A 6 77.81 -41.01 55.26
CA ILE A 6 76.42 -41.23 54.85
C ILE A 6 75.99 -40.07 53.94
N GLN A 7 75.72 -40.34 52.66
CA GLN A 7 75.06 -39.39 51.77
C GLN A 7 73.55 -39.44 52.00
N ARG A 8 72.99 -38.37 52.58
CA ARG A 8 71.54 -38.16 52.63
C ARG A 8 71.03 -37.77 51.24
N PRO A 9 69.94 -38.36 50.73
CA PRO A 9 69.32 -37.89 49.50
C PRO A 9 68.65 -36.54 49.77
N PHE A 10 69.04 -35.51 49.01
CA PHE A 10 68.33 -34.23 48.99
C PHE A 10 66.93 -34.45 48.37
N PRO A 11 65.84 -33.98 49.00
CA PRO A 11 64.54 -33.99 48.34
C PRO A 11 64.58 -32.96 47.21
N VAL A 12 64.58 -33.44 45.97
CA VAL A 12 64.34 -32.59 44.81
C VAL A 12 62.89 -32.10 44.91
N THR A 13 62.71 -30.84 45.30
CA THR A 13 61.39 -30.20 45.20
C THR A 13 61.00 -30.10 43.73
N PRO A 14 59.74 -30.36 43.36
CA PRO A 14 59.31 -30.31 41.97
C PRO A 14 59.57 -28.91 41.41
N ARG A 15 60.40 -28.86 40.37
CA ARG A 15 60.72 -27.65 39.62
C ARG A 15 59.41 -27.04 39.12
N ARG A 16 59.07 -25.86 39.64
CA ARG A 16 57.86 -25.08 39.30
C ARG A 16 57.71 -24.96 37.78
N GLN A 17 56.66 -25.56 37.20
CA GLN A 17 56.24 -25.42 35.79
C GLN A 17 55.69 -24.01 35.47
N ARG A 18 56.35 -22.94 35.92
CA ARG A 18 55.86 -21.56 35.76
C ARG A 18 55.91 -21.06 34.31
N GLY A 19 56.77 -21.62 33.46
CA GLY A 19 56.88 -21.19 32.06
C GLY A 19 55.78 -21.72 31.14
N SER A 20 55.33 -22.97 31.35
CA SER A 20 54.30 -23.60 30.50
C SER A 20 52.90 -23.01 30.74
N VAL A 21 52.61 -22.63 32.00
CA VAL A 21 51.35 -21.99 32.38
C VAL A 21 51.17 -20.64 31.67
N THR A 22 52.23 -19.86 31.51
CA THR A 22 52.17 -18.57 30.79
C THR A 22 51.82 -18.75 29.32
N VAL A 23 52.40 -19.76 28.65
CA VAL A 23 52.10 -20.06 27.24
C VAL A 23 50.65 -20.48 27.06
N MET A 24 50.15 -21.38 27.93
CA MET A 24 48.74 -21.79 27.89
C MET A 24 47.78 -20.64 28.19
N MET A 25 48.13 -19.74 29.12
CA MET A 25 47.33 -18.56 29.43
C MET A 25 47.24 -17.59 28.24
N VAL A 26 48.35 -17.34 27.54
CA VAL A 26 48.35 -16.48 26.35
C VAL A 26 47.48 -17.07 25.24
N ILE A 27 47.58 -18.38 25.00
CA ILE A 27 46.75 -19.07 24.01
C ILE A 27 45.27 -19.02 24.40
N ALA A 28 44.94 -19.24 25.68
CA ALA A 28 43.56 -19.18 26.16
C ALA A 28 42.97 -17.76 26.04
N LEU A 29 43.73 -16.72 26.42
CA LEU A 29 43.31 -15.33 26.26
C LEU A 29 43.16 -14.94 24.78
N ALA A 30 44.06 -15.40 23.91
CA ALA A 30 43.92 -15.20 22.48
C ALA A 30 42.65 -15.88 21.94
N ALA A 31 42.38 -17.12 22.35
CA ALA A 31 41.16 -17.84 21.94
C ALA A 31 39.88 -17.11 22.38
N ILE A 32 39.82 -16.64 23.62
CA ILE A 32 38.68 -15.87 24.14
C ILE A 32 38.53 -14.54 23.37
N GLY A 33 39.65 -13.84 23.11
CA GLY A 33 39.65 -12.60 22.33
C GLY A 33 39.15 -12.81 20.91
N MET A 34 39.55 -13.91 20.26
CA MET A 34 39.07 -14.27 18.92
C MET A 34 37.56 -14.55 18.89
N MET A 35 37.04 -15.27 19.88
CA MET A 35 35.60 -15.50 19.97
C MET A 35 34.81 -14.20 20.22
N ALA A 36 35.32 -13.30 21.07
CA ALA A 36 34.69 -12.00 21.30
C ALA A 36 34.68 -11.13 20.03
N ALA A 37 35.79 -11.12 19.28
CA ALA A 37 35.90 -10.44 18.00
C ALA A 37 34.90 -10.97 16.96
N LEU A 38 34.76 -12.30 16.85
CA LEU A 38 33.77 -12.93 15.97
C LEU A 38 32.33 -12.58 16.39
N ALA A 39 32.05 -12.55 17.69
CA ALA A 39 30.73 -12.17 18.20
C ALA A 39 30.37 -10.72 17.84
N LEU A 40 31.32 -9.79 17.91
CA LEU A 40 31.12 -8.38 17.50
C LEU A 40 30.88 -8.25 15.99
N ASP A 41 31.70 -8.91 15.17
CA ASP A 41 31.53 -8.88 13.71
C ASP A 41 30.23 -9.55 13.25
N GLY A 42 29.84 -10.64 13.92
CA GLY A 42 28.56 -11.33 13.71
C GLY A 42 27.37 -10.46 14.10
N GLY A 43 27.43 -9.78 15.26
CA GLY A 43 26.41 -8.83 15.68
C GLY A 43 26.26 -7.67 14.69
N HIS A 44 27.38 -7.12 14.21
CA HIS A 44 27.39 -6.09 13.18
C HIS A 44 26.79 -6.56 11.85
N LEU A 45 27.10 -7.79 11.43
CA LEU A 45 26.55 -8.38 10.20
C LEU A 45 25.03 -8.54 10.32
N LEU A 46 24.54 -9.12 11.41
CA LEU A 46 23.11 -9.34 11.64
C LEU A 46 22.36 -8.01 11.73
N LEU A 47 22.91 -7.02 12.43
CA LEU A 47 22.31 -5.69 12.54
C LEU A 47 22.20 -5.02 11.16
N ASN A 48 23.25 -5.03 10.36
CA ASN A 48 23.20 -4.41 9.03
C ASN A 48 22.33 -5.20 8.03
N LYS A 49 22.26 -6.53 8.13
CA LYS A 49 21.31 -7.34 7.34
C LYS A 49 19.86 -6.98 7.67
N THR A 50 19.50 -6.85 8.96
CA THR A 50 18.13 -6.46 9.34
C THR A 50 17.78 -5.04 8.90
N ARG A 51 18.71 -4.08 9.03
CA ARG A 51 18.52 -2.71 8.53
C ARG A 51 18.35 -2.66 7.02
N LEU A 52 19.19 -3.40 6.29
CA LEU A 52 19.09 -3.49 4.84
C LEU A 52 17.74 -4.10 4.42
N GLN A 53 17.31 -5.18 5.07
CA GLN A 53 16.03 -5.82 4.77
C GLN A 53 14.86 -4.86 5.01
N ASN A 54 14.81 -4.19 6.16
CA ASN A 54 13.77 -3.19 6.46
C ASN A 54 13.73 -2.05 5.42
N ALA A 55 14.89 -1.60 4.95
CA ALA A 55 14.99 -0.54 3.93
C ALA A 55 14.51 -1.03 2.56
N VAL A 56 14.85 -2.26 2.18
CA VAL A 56 14.43 -2.90 0.91
C VAL A 56 12.94 -3.24 0.93
N ASP A 57 12.40 -3.69 2.07
CA ASP A 57 10.97 -3.92 2.30
C ASP A 57 10.16 -2.62 2.14
N ALA A 58 10.60 -1.55 2.80
CA ALA A 58 9.98 -0.24 2.67
C ALA A 58 10.05 0.28 1.22
N ALA A 59 11.18 0.08 0.53
CA ALA A 59 11.35 0.45 -0.86
C ALA A 59 10.38 -0.33 -1.78
N ALA A 60 10.23 -1.64 -1.57
CA ALA A 60 9.29 -2.46 -2.32
C ALA A 60 7.83 -2.04 -2.08
N LEU A 61 7.43 -1.85 -0.81
CA LEU A 61 6.08 -1.38 -0.45
C LEU A 61 5.76 -0.02 -1.07
N SER A 62 6.68 0.94 -0.99
CA SER A 62 6.53 2.27 -1.58
C SER A 62 6.42 2.22 -3.11
N GLY A 63 7.28 1.44 -3.74
CA GLY A 63 7.21 1.18 -5.18
C GLY A 63 5.87 0.58 -5.58
N ALA A 64 5.41 -0.47 -4.90
CA ALA A 64 4.15 -1.13 -5.22
C ALA A 64 2.92 -0.22 -4.97
N LYS A 65 2.93 0.62 -3.93
CA LYS A 65 1.88 1.63 -3.72
C LYS A 65 1.88 2.68 -4.83
N THR A 66 3.06 3.16 -5.24
CA THR A 66 3.18 4.13 -6.34
C THR A 66 2.70 3.51 -7.65
N LEU A 67 3.08 2.27 -7.96
CA LEU A 67 2.65 1.53 -9.14
C LEU A 67 1.12 1.48 -9.26
N SER A 68 0.43 1.17 -8.15
CA SER A 68 -1.03 1.18 -8.08
C SER A 68 -1.61 2.59 -8.34
N GLN A 69 -0.99 3.64 -7.81
CA GLN A 69 -1.45 5.03 -7.97
C GLN A 69 -1.22 5.62 -9.37
N VAL A 70 -0.20 5.18 -10.10
CA VAL A 70 0.14 5.71 -11.43
C VAL A 70 -0.40 4.87 -12.59
N THR A 71 -1.18 3.82 -12.30
CA THR A 71 -1.80 2.96 -13.31
C THR A 71 -2.69 3.80 -14.24
N GLY A 72 -2.52 3.66 -15.56
CA GLY A 72 -3.20 4.47 -16.58
C GLY A 72 -2.48 5.77 -16.98
N GLY A 73 -1.39 6.14 -16.31
CA GLY A 73 -0.53 7.28 -16.66
C GLY A 73 0.61 6.93 -17.62
N THR A 74 1.43 7.93 -17.97
CA THR A 74 2.68 7.74 -18.72
C THR A 74 3.87 7.58 -17.78
N GLY A 75 4.90 6.83 -18.19
CA GLY A 75 6.13 6.67 -17.39
C GLY A 75 5.98 5.82 -16.11
N ILE A 76 4.98 4.94 -16.04
CA ILE A 76 4.64 4.10 -14.88
C ILE A 76 5.86 3.41 -14.27
N ALA A 77 6.66 2.74 -15.10
CA ALA A 77 7.84 2.02 -14.63
C ALA A 77 8.92 2.95 -14.05
N SER A 78 9.14 4.11 -14.68
CA SER A 78 10.12 5.10 -14.20
C SER A 78 9.70 5.76 -12.89
N THR A 79 8.44 6.18 -12.75
CA THR A 79 7.92 6.80 -11.52
C THR A 79 7.95 5.80 -10.37
N THR A 80 7.54 4.56 -10.62
CA THR A 80 7.60 3.45 -9.64
C THR A 80 9.03 3.19 -9.16
N ARG A 81 10.00 3.09 -10.08
CA ARG A 81 11.41 2.90 -9.73
C ARG A 81 11.95 4.06 -8.90
N THR A 82 11.67 5.30 -9.30
CA THR A 82 12.12 6.48 -8.57
C THR A 82 11.55 6.51 -7.16
N ALA A 83 10.27 6.19 -6.98
CA ALA A 83 9.65 6.11 -5.65
C ALA A 83 10.32 5.06 -4.75
N ALA A 84 10.55 3.84 -5.28
CA ALA A 84 11.23 2.78 -4.54
C ALA A 84 12.65 3.18 -4.11
N LEU A 85 13.46 3.73 -5.03
CA LEU A 85 14.83 4.16 -4.76
C LEU A 85 14.89 5.37 -3.80
N ASN A 86 13.93 6.29 -3.89
CA ASN A 86 13.82 7.41 -2.94
C ASN A 86 13.51 6.89 -1.53
N THR A 87 12.56 5.96 -1.38
CA THR A 87 12.25 5.36 -0.08
C THR A 87 13.44 4.58 0.49
N LEU A 88 14.19 3.86 -0.33
CA LEU A 88 15.43 3.21 0.08
C LEU A 88 16.43 4.23 0.65
N THR A 89 16.61 5.35 -0.04
CA THR A 89 17.52 6.44 0.36
C THR A 89 17.06 7.11 1.67
N LEU A 90 15.76 7.37 1.83
CA LEU A 90 15.19 7.92 3.06
C LEU A 90 15.43 6.99 4.25
N ASN A 91 15.21 5.69 4.09
CA ASN A 91 15.49 4.70 5.13
C ASN A 91 16.98 4.66 5.49
N ALA A 92 17.86 4.75 4.49
CA ALA A 92 19.30 4.80 4.74
C ALA A 92 19.72 6.08 5.47
N SER A 93 19.09 7.22 5.20
CA SER A 93 19.36 8.49 5.90
C SER A 93 18.86 8.53 7.35
N ALA A 94 18.06 7.54 7.78
CA ALA A 94 17.54 7.48 9.14
C ALA A 94 18.67 7.31 10.18
N ALA A 95 18.43 7.83 11.38
CA ALA A 95 19.40 7.75 12.47
C ALA A 95 19.83 6.30 12.74
N GLY A 96 21.14 6.06 12.77
CA GLY A 96 21.72 4.73 12.98
C GLY A 96 22.05 3.95 11.71
N ASN A 97 21.60 4.38 10.53
CA ASN A 97 21.86 3.72 9.24
C ASN A 97 23.04 4.34 8.46
N THR A 98 23.99 4.97 9.15
CA THR A 98 25.09 5.71 8.53
C THR A 98 25.91 4.88 7.55
N GLU A 99 26.27 3.63 7.90
CA GLU A 99 27.02 2.73 7.02
C GLU A 99 26.22 2.38 5.75
N LEU A 100 24.90 2.21 5.86
CA LEU A 100 24.02 1.95 4.72
C LEU A 100 23.91 3.19 3.83
N ASN A 101 23.76 4.37 4.43
CA ASN A 101 23.71 5.64 3.70
C ASN A 101 25.00 5.89 2.90
N THR A 102 26.15 5.64 3.53
CA THR A 102 27.45 5.75 2.87
C THR A 102 27.60 4.76 1.72
N ALA A 103 27.11 3.52 1.87
CA ALA A 103 27.18 2.51 0.82
C ALA A 103 26.28 2.80 -0.38
N ILE A 104 25.11 3.40 -0.17
CA ILE A 104 24.22 3.87 -1.24
C ILE A 104 24.85 5.05 -1.99
N GLY A 105 25.49 5.97 -1.25
CA GLY A 105 26.08 7.18 -1.81
C GLY A 105 25.04 8.06 -2.51
N ASN A 106 25.43 8.66 -3.65
CA ASN A 106 24.58 9.60 -4.38
C ASN A 106 23.68 8.93 -5.44
N ASN A 107 23.78 7.60 -5.62
CA ASN A 107 23.03 6.90 -6.67
C ASN A 107 22.50 5.54 -6.18
N ALA A 108 21.29 5.56 -5.63
CA ALA A 108 20.62 4.33 -5.21
C ALA A 108 20.37 3.34 -6.37
N GLY A 109 20.29 3.81 -7.61
CA GLY A 109 20.07 2.95 -8.78
C GLY A 109 21.26 2.04 -9.16
N THR A 110 22.46 2.34 -8.67
CA THR A 110 23.62 1.42 -8.78
C THR A 110 23.71 0.45 -7.62
N PHE A 111 23.07 0.76 -6.49
CA PHE A 111 23.08 -0.06 -5.28
C PHE A 111 21.94 -1.09 -5.27
N ALA A 112 20.75 -0.69 -5.74
CA ALA A 112 19.56 -1.53 -5.76
C ALA A 112 18.97 -1.65 -7.16
N VAL A 113 18.51 -2.86 -7.49
CA VAL A 113 17.81 -3.18 -8.73
C VAL A 113 16.31 -3.20 -8.45
N VAL A 114 15.55 -2.40 -9.19
CA VAL A 114 14.08 -2.37 -9.13
C VAL A 114 13.50 -2.95 -10.40
N GLU A 115 12.66 -3.97 -10.24
CA GLU A 115 12.03 -4.74 -11.32
C GLU A 115 10.53 -4.91 -11.08
N LEU A 116 9.80 -5.19 -12.16
CA LEU A 116 8.34 -5.20 -12.20
C LEU A 116 7.85 -6.52 -12.80
N ALA A 117 6.70 -7.02 -12.32
CA ALA A 117 6.03 -8.21 -12.83
C ALA A 117 4.51 -8.10 -12.69
N ASN A 118 3.77 -8.88 -13.49
CA ASN A 118 2.32 -9.06 -13.35
C ASN A 118 1.95 -10.29 -12.50
N ASN A 119 2.96 -11.01 -11.99
CA ASN A 119 2.83 -12.18 -11.15
C ASN A 119 3.89 -12.12 -10.04
N VAL A 120 3.50 -12.48 -8.81
CA VAL A 120 4.41 -12.57 -7.65
C VAL A 120 5.58 -13.52 -7.89
N TYR A 121 5.42 -14.53 -8.76
CA TYR A 121 6.46 -15.50 -9.11
C TYR A 121 7.40 -15.02 -10.23
N GLY A 122 7.11 -13.89 -10.86
CA GLY A 122 7.85 -13.35 -12.01
C GLY A 122 7.34 -13.86 -13.37
N PRO A 123 8.13 -13.66 -14.45
CA PRO A 123 9.46 -13.07 -14.46
C PRO A 123 9.43 -11.58 -14.13
N PHE A 124 10.36 -11.16 -13.27
CA PHE A 124 10.58 -9.75 -12.99
C PHE A 124 11.59 -9.19 -13.99
N SER A 125 11.28 -8.01 -14.52
CA SER A 125 12.18 -7.28 -15.39
C SER A 125 11.89 -5.79 -15.31
N TYR A 126 12.75 -4.96 -15.89
CA TYR A 126 12.47 -3.54 -16.07
C TYR A 126 12.53 -3.16 -17.55
N PRO A 127 11.57 -2.39 -18.08
CA PRO A 127 10.44 -1.75 -17.40
C PRO A 127 9.28 -2.69 -17.01
N GLY A 128 9.40 -4.00 -17.26
CA GLY A 128 8.37 -4.98 -16.95
C GLY A 128 7.18 -4.95 -17.92
N PRO A 129 6.18 -5.82 -17.73
CA PRO A 129 4.97 -5.82 -18.56
C PRO A 129 4.10 -4.58 -18.27
N ALA A 130 3.31 -4.15 -19.25
CA ALA A 130 2.43 -2.98 -19.11
C ALA A 130 1.36 -3.14 -18.02
N ASN A 131 0.98 -4.38 -17.70
CA ASN A 131 0.06 -4.74 -16.63
C ASN A 131 0.80 -5.20 -15.35
N ALA A 132 2.00 -4.69 -15.08
CA ALA A 132 2.73 -4.99 -13.86
C ALA A 132 1.96 -4.54 -12.62
N THR A 133 1.90 -5.42 -11.62
CA THR A 133 1.24 -5.18 -10.33
C THR A 133 2.16 -5.46 -9.14
N TYR A 134 3.31 -6.11 -9.38
CA TYR A 134 4.30 -6.46 -8.36
C TYR A 134 5.61 -5.71 -8.62
N VAL A 135 6.23 -5.27 -7.54
CA VAL A 135 7.55 -4.62 -7.52
C VAL A 135 8.51 -5.47 -6.73
N ARG A 136 9.69 -5.73 -7.29
CA ARG A 136 10.79 -6.37 -6.60
C ARG A 136 11.96 -5.41 -6.49
N VAL A 137 12.49 -5.26 -5.27
CA VAL A 137 13.71 -4.50 -4.99
C VAL A 137 14.77 -5.47 -4.50
N THR A 138 15.93 -5.45 -5.15
CA THR A 138 17.04 -6.36 -4.84
C THR A 138 18.32 -5.56 -4.62
N VAL A 139 19.00 -5.80 -3.50
CA VAL A 139 20.36 -5.34 -3.24
C VAL A 139 21.27 -6.57 -3.28
N PRO A 140 21.98 -6.80 -4.39
CA PRO A 140 22.71 -8.05 -4.60
C PRO A 140 23.97 -8.15 -3.73
N ASN A 141 24.59 -7.02 -3.39
CA ASN A 141 25.78 -6.98 -2.56
C ASN A 141 25.88 -5.65 -1.82
N TYR A 142 25.80 -5.72 -0.49
CA TYR A 142 26.16 -4.65 0.43
C TYR A 142 27.39 -5.09 1.22
N SER A 143 28.56 -4.57 0.84
CA SER A 143 29.81 -4.83 1.53
C SER A 143 29.88 -4.06 2.84
N LEU A 144 30.19 -4.76 3.93
CA LEU A 144 30.29 -4.23 5.28
C LEU A 144 31.75 -4.08 5.69
N THR A 145 31.98 -3.13 6.59
CA THR A 145 33.26 -3.04 7.28
C THR A 145 33.50 -4.26 8.17
N GLY A 146 34.66 -4.90 7.98
CA GLY A 146 35.11 -6.06 8.75
C GLY A 146 36.23 -5.65 9.70
N PHE A 147 35.90 -5.45 10.97
CA PHE A 147 36.88 -4.99 11.97
C PHE A 147 37.87 -6.10 12.34
N PHE A 148 37.37 -7.33 12.53
CA PHE A 148 38.15 -8.51 12.84
C PHE A 148 38.04 -9.60 11.76
N TRP A 149 37.17 -9.40 10.77
CA TRP A 149 37.03 -10.28 9.60
C TRP A 149 38.35 -10.49 8.86
N SER A 150 39.18 -9.44 8.75
CA SER A 150 40.53 -9.51 8.15
C SER A 150 41.46 -10.45 8.91
N PHE A 151 41.29 -10.56 10.23
CA PHE A 151 42.08 -11.46 11.07
C PHE A 151 41.62 -12.93 10.91
N ILE A 152 40.32 -13.17 10.75
CA ILE A 152 39.79 -14.51 10.44
C ILE A 152 40.26 -14.97 9.05
N GLN A 153 40.30 -14.07 8.07
CA GLN A 153 40.87 -14.39 6.75
C GLN A 153 42.36 -14.76 6.84
N ALA A 154 43.12 -14.11 7.73
CA ALA A 154 44.54 -14.39 7.93
C ALA A 154 44.82 -15.71 8.67
N LEU A 155 43.99 -16.10 9.65
CA LEU A 155 44.17 -17.33 10.44
C LEU A 155 43.47 -18.57 9.87
N GLY A 156 42.34 -18.36 9.19
CA GLY A 156 41.46 -19.43 8.70
C GLY A 156 41.79 -19.96 7.30
N GLY A 157 42.93 -19.54 6.71
CA GLY A 157 43.37 -20.02 5.41
C GLY A 157 42.74 -19.32 4.20
N GLY A 158 42.44 -18.01 4.30
CA GLY A 158 42.14 -17.16 3.13
C GLY A 158 41.06 -17.70 2.19
N GLY A 159 39.79 -17.67 2.60
CA GLY A 159 38.70 -18.19 1.74
C GLY A 159 37.28 -17.73 2.08
N LEU A 160 37.10 -16.83 3.06
CA LEU A 160 35.75 -16.42 3.52
C LEU A 160 35.15 -15.25 2.72
N GLY A 161 35.89 -14.67 1.77
CA GLY A 161 35.45 -13.55 0.96
C GLY A 161 35.26 -12.25 1.74
N ASN A 162 34.77 -11.21 1.06
CA ASN A 162 34.42 -9.95 1.72
C ASN A 162 33.17 -10.14 2.58
N LYS A 163 33.14 -9.50 3.76
CA LYS A 163 31.95 -9.46 4.62
C LYS A 163 30.87 -8.66 3.88
N SER A 164 29.87 -9.33 3.32
CA SER A 164 28.75 -8.69 2.64
C SER A 164 27.43 -9.30 3.02
N VAL A 165 26.36 -8.53 2.81
CA VAL A 165 24.98 -8.96 2.97
C VAL A 165 24.20 -8.62 1.71
N ALA A 166 23.22 -9.43 1.36
CA ALA A 166 22.26 -9.13 0.29
C ALA A 166 20.89 -8.88 0.93
N ALA A 167 19.92 -8.33 0.20
CA ALA A 167 18.52 -8.29 0.62
C ALA A 167 17.62 -8.22 -0.59
N MET A 168 16.41 -8.75 -0.45
CA MET A 168 15.43 -8.74 -1.52
C MET A 168 14.02 -8.71 -0.93
N ALA A 169 13.15 -7.90 -1.53
CA ALA A 169 11.76 -7.79 -1.14
C ALA A 169 10.86 -7.70 -2.38
N THR A 170 9.71 -8.37 -2.32
CA THR A 170 8.68 -8.31 -3.34
C THR A 170 7.41 -7.80 -2.70
N ALA A 171 6.83 -6.74 -3.27
CA ALA A 171 5.57 -6.17 -2.80
C ALA A 171 4.56 -6.13 -3.93
N GLY A 172 3.28 -6.23 -3.56
CA GLY A 172 2.19 -6.11 -4.51
C GLY A 172 0.84 -6.08 -3.82
N PRO A 173 -0.24 -5.94 -4.61
CA PRO A 173 -1.58 -5.91 -4.07
C PRO A 173 -2.00 -7.27 -3.51
N SER A 174 -2.84 -7.23 -2.50
CA SER A 174 -3.62 -8.35 -1.99
C SER A 174 -5.08 -7.93 -1.89
N PRO A 175 -6.03 -8.75 -2.36
CA PRO A 175 -7.44 -8.49 -2.14
C PRO A 175 -7.74 -8.46 -0.64
N THR A 176 -8.66 -7.59 -0.25
CA THR A 176 -9.20 -7.53 1.12
C THR A 176 -10.71 -7.57 1.09
N SER A 177 -11.31 -8.00 2.20
CA SER A 177 -12.75 -7.83 2.45
C SER A 177 -12.92 -6.48 3.16
N PRO A 178 -13.26 -5.39 2.45
CA PRO A 178 -13.31 -4.06 3.04
C PRO A 178 -14.38 -3.97 4.15
N CYS A 179 -14.09 -3.20 5.20
CA CYS A 179 -14.98 -3.01 6.35
C CYS A 179 -15.53 -1.58 6.46
N ASP A 180 -14.89 -0.61 5.84
CA ASP A 180 -15.28 0.79 5.74
C ASP A 180 -16.06 1.06 4.44
N LEU A 181 -16.99 0.15 4.13
CA LEU A 181 -17.87 0.29 2.97
C LEU A 181 -18.77 1.51 3.15
N ALA A 182 -18.84 2.35 2.11
CA ALA A 182 -19.90 3.34 2.02
C ALA A 182 -21.24 2.60 1.89
N PRO A 183 -22.34 3.11 2.48
CA PRO A 183 -23.67 2.51 2.41
C PRO A 183 -24.32 2.79 1.04
N LEU A 184 -23.56 2.54 -0.03
CA LEU A 184 -23.89 2.75 -1.41
C LEU A 184 -23.67 1.44 -2.17
N MET A 185 -24.43 1.28 -3.26
CA MET A 185 -24.22 0.18 -4.18
C MET A 185 -24.41 0.61 -5.63
N VAL A 186 -23.72 -0.09 -6.52
CA VAL A 186 -23.86 0.09 -7.97
C VAL A 186 -24.15 -1.25 -8.61
N CYS A 187 -24.88 -1.22 -9.72
CA CYS A 187 -25.30 -2.41 -10.43
C CYS A 187 -24.26 -2.85 -11.45
N GLY A 188 -23.57 -3.95 -11.16
CA GLY A 188 -22.64 -4.57 -12.08
C GLY A 188 -23.31 -5.62 -12.96
N ASP A 189 -22.68 -5.89 -14.11
CA ASP A 189 -23.04 -6.97 -15.01
C ASP A 189 -22.06 -8.15 -14.83
N PRO A 190 -22.52 -9.33 -14.36
CA PRO A 190 -21.65 -10.48 -14.14
C PRO A 190 -20.97 -10.99 -15.41
N THR A 191 -21.51 -10.68 -16.59
CA THR A 191 -20.96 -11.11 -17.89
C THR A 191 -19.85 -10.17 -18.40
N LYS A 192 -19.67 -9.00 -17.78
CA LYS A 192 -18.70 -7.97 -18.20
C LYS A 192 -17.53 -7.86 -17.22
N TYR A 193 -16.91 -8.98 -16.90
CA TYR A 193 -15.74 -9.03 -16.04
C TYR A 193 -14.51 -9.53 -16.81
N SER A 194 -13.61 -8.60 -17.16
CA SER A 194 -12.37 -8.89 -17.89
C SER A 194 -11.24 -7.97 -17.39
N PRO A 195 -10.58 -8.33 -16.26
CA PRO A 195 -9.47 -7.56 -15.70
C PRO A 195 -8.31 -7.33 -16.67
N SER A 196 -8.04 -8.28 -17.57
CA SER A 196 -6.97 -8.16 -18.56
C SER A 196 -7.18 -7.04 -19.56
N THR A 197 -8.44 -6.61 -19.77
CA THR A 197 -8.80 -5.49 -20.64
C THR A 197 -9.25 -4.27 -19.84
N GLY A 198 -9.06 -4.26 -18.51
CA GLY A 198 -9.44 -3.15 -17.63
C GLY A 198 -10.94 -2.99 -17.39
N VAL A 199 -11.75 -4.04 -17.62
CA VAL A 199 -13.20 -4.00 -17.43
C VAL A 199 -13.60 -4.80 -16.18
N PHE A 200 -14.33 -4.16 -15.27
CA PHE A 200 -14.73 -4.72 -13.98
C PHE A 200 -16.24 -4.60 -13.80
N TRP A 201 -16.96 -5.70 -14.02
CA TRP A 201 -18.42 -5.76 -13.91
C TRP A 201 -19.16 -4.71 -14.78
N GLY A 202 -18.56 -4.33 -15.90
CA GLY A 202 -19.06 -3.28 -16.81
C GLY A 202 -18.46 -1.89 -16.62
N TYR A 203 -17.59 -1.70 -15.63
CA TYR A 203 -16.91 -0.42 -15.36
C TYR A 203 -15.45 -0.43 -15.82
N GLN A 204 -14.98 0.70 -16.34
CA GLN A 204 -13.59 0.95 -16.69
C GLN A 204 -13.05 2.13 -15.90
N PHE A 205 -11.72 2.18 -15.74
CA PHE A 205 -11.06 3.28 -15.04
C PHE A 205 -11.46 4.63 -15.63
N GLY A 206 -11.90 5.53 -14.76
CA GLY A 206 -12.33 6.87 -15.12
C GLY A 206 -13.82 6.99 -15.45
N ASP A 207 -14.59 5.91 -15.53
CA ASP A 207 -16.02 6.00 -15.82
C ASP A 207 -16.74 6.81 -14.75
N LEU A 208 -17.46 7.86 -15.16
CA LEU A 208 -18.28 8.65 -14.24
C LEU A 208 -19.65 7.97 -14.07
N GLN A 209 -20.01 7.66 -12.83
CA GLN A 209 -21.21 6.92 -12.47
C GLN A 209 -22.08 7.70 -11.49
N ASP A 210 -23.39 7.48 -11.58
CA ASP A 210 -24.34 7.88 -10.55
C ASP A 210 -24.40 6.79 -9.47
N LEU A 211 -23.76 7.08 -8.33
CA LEU A 211 -23.69 6.17 -7.18
C LEU A 211 -24.98 6.19 -6.36
N LYS A 212 -25.78 7.26 -6.52
CA LYS A 212 -27.02 7.44 -5.78
C LYS A 212 -27.93 8.35 -6.58
N THR A 213 -28.98 7.79 -7.17
CA THR A 213 -29.98 8.58 -7.90
C THR A 213 -30.72 9.59 -7.03
N GLY A 214 -31.20 10.68 -7.67
CA GLY A 214 -32.10 11.68 -7.09
C GLY A 214 -33.58 11.34 -7.30
N SER A 215 -34.48 12.11 -6.70
CA SER A 215 -35.91 11.97 -6.98
C SER A 215 -36.24 12.46 -8.39
N GLY A 216 -36.99 11.65 -9.15
CA GLY A 216 -37.39 11.98 -10.52
C GLY A 216 -36.55 11.31 -11.60
N THR A 217 -35.49 10.60 -11.23
CA THR A 217 -34.73 9.72 -12.13
C THR A 217 -35.05 8.25 -11.85
N THR A 218 -34.98 7.41 -12.89
CA THR A 218 -35.23 5.98 -12.76
C THR A 218 -34.02 5.28 -12.15
N SER A 219 -34.21 4.67 -10.98
CA SER A 219 -33.20 3.83 -10.35
C SER A 219 -33.08 2.46 -11.02
N ALA A 220 -31.86 1.93 -11.08
CA ALA A 220 -31.57 0.61 -11.63
C ALA A 220 -32.13 -0.57 -10.80
N ILE A 221 -32.57 -0.33 -9.56
CA ILE A 221 -33.08 -1.36 -8.62
C ILE A 221 -34.57 -1.14 -8.32
N GLY A 222 -35.26 -0.39 -9.17
CA GLY A 222 -36.70 -0.16 -9.08
C GLY A 222 -37.10 1.09 -8.27
N PRO A 223 -38.40 1.40 -8.26
CA PRO A 223 -38.92 2.66 -7.71
C PRO A 223 -38.71 2.76 -6.20
N GLY A 224 -38.28 3.94 -5.73
CA GLY A 224 -38.10 4.23 -4.29
C GLY A 224 -36.80 3.72 -3.68
N ASN A 225 -35.99 3.00 -4.45
CA ASN A 225 -34.64 2.59 -4.08
C ASN A 225 -33.63 3.55 -4.73
N PHE A 226 -32.79 4.19 -3.91
CA PHE A 226 -31.83 5.20 -4.38
C PHE A 226 -30.40 4.70 -4.26
N GLN A 227 -30.17 3.38 -4.42
CA GLN A 227 -28.84 2.75 -4.33
C GLN A 227 -28.17 2.83 -2.95
N LEU A 228 -28.95 3.08 -1.90
CA LEU A 228 -28.47 3.03 -0.52
C LEU A 228 -28.52 1.59 0.01
N LEU A 229 -27.55 1.24 0.86
CA LEU A 229 -27.52 -0.03 1.58
C LEU A 229 -28.00 0.15 3.02
N ASP A 230 -28.62 -0.91 3.55
CA ASP A 230 -29.03 -0.94 4.94
C ASP A 230 -27.96 -1.60 5.82
N PHE A 231 -27.16 -0.76 6.48
CA PHE A 231 -26.13 -1.19 7.43
C PHE A 231 -26.57 -1.03 8.89
N GLY A 232 -27.81 -0.62 9.17
CA GLY A 232 -28.32 -0.52 10.53
C GLY A 232 -29.54 0.37 10.73
N SER A 233 -29.51 1.20 11.75
CA SER A 233 -30.67 1.87 12.37
C SER A 233 -31.20 3.10 11.60
N GLY A 234 -31.34 3.03 10.28
CA GLY A 234 -32.01 4.09 9.52
C GLY A 234 -31.08 5.14 8.90
N GLY A 235 -31.61 6.36 8.70
CA GLY A 235 -30.89 7.44 8.02
C GLY A 235 -29.67 7.95 8.77
N SER A 236 -29.66 7.94 10.11
CA SER A 236 -28.49 8.36 10.91
C SER A 236 -27.27 7.48 10.66
N THR A 237 -27.46 6.16 10.55
CA THR A 237 -26.39 5.22 10.18
C THR A 237 -25.87 5.55 8.79
N VAL A 238 -26.74 5.83 7.82
CA VAL A 238 -26.31 6.26 6.47
C VAL A 238 -25.46 7.53 6.53
N ARG A 239 -25.82 8.50 7.38
CA ARG A 239 -25.02 9.73 7.56
C ARG A 239 -23.64 9.42 8.13
N ASP A 240 -23.58 8.67 9.22
CA ASP A 240 -22.34 8.44 9.96
C ASP A 240 -21.40 7.52 9.15
N ASP A 241 -21.95 6.49 8.48
CA ASP A 241 -21.21 5.63 7.56
C ASP A 241 -20.72 6.41 6.34
N LEU A 242 -21.57 7.25 5.74
CA LEU A 242 -21.13 8.13 4.67
C LEU A 242 -20.10 9.13 5.18
N ALA A 243 -20.11 9.60 6.42
CA ALA A 243 -19.05 10.45 6.97
C ALA A 243 -17.72 9.69 7.13
N GLY A 244 -17.74 8.36 7.13
CA GLY A 244 -16.57 7.47 7.29
C GLY A 244 -16.48 6.80 8.65
N GLY A 245 -17.59 6.72 9.41
CA GLY A 245 -17.68 6.01 10.69
C GLY A 245 -18.12 4.55 10.59
N GLY A 246 -18.40 4.06 9.38
CA GLY A 246 -18.88 2.69 9.16
C GLY A 246 -17.78 1.64 9.27
N SER A 247 -18.11 0.48 9.85
CA SER A 247 -17.18 -0.65 10.04
C SER A 247 -17.79 -2.00 9.64
N VAL A 248 -18.78 -1.99 8.75
CA VAL A 248 -19.46 -3.20 8.27
C VAL A 248 -18.65 -3.91 7.19
N CYS A 249 -18.03 -5.03 7.55
CA CYS A 249 -17.36 -5.93 6.63
C CYS A 249 -18.35 -6.71 5.75
N ARG A 250 -18.08 -6.77 4.44
CA ARG A 250 -18.78 -7.67 3.50
C ARG A 250 -17.76 -8.42 2.67
N SER A 251 -18.15 -9.62 2.23
CA SER A 251 -17.34 -10.46 1.34
C SER A 251 -18.10 -10.75 0.05
N VAL A 252 -17.36 -11.02 -1.03
CA VAL A 252 -17.93 -11.43 -2.32
C VAL A 252 -18.78 -12.69 -2.12
N GLY A 253 -19.94 -12.75 -2.79
CA GLY A 253 -20.90 -13.84 -2.65
C GLY A 253 -21.84 -13.76 -1.44
N GLN A 254 -21.62 -12.82 -0.51
CA GLN A 254 -22.66 -12.48 0.47
C GLN A 254 -23.76 -11.62 -0.17
N ASN A 255 -24.90 -11.51 0.51
CA ASN A 255 -25.95 -10.60 0.12
C ASN A 255 -25.91 -9.31 0.95
N VAL A 256 -26.23 -8.19 0.31
CA VAL A 256 -26.47 -6.89 0.96
C VAL A 256 -27.92 -6.49 0.76
N THR A 257 -28.54 -5.91 1.78
CA THR A 257 -29.93 -5.45 1.70
C THR A 257 -29.97 -3.98 1.34
N THR A 258 -30.78 -3.62 0.33
CA THR A 258 -30.99 -2.21 -0.04
C THR A 258 -31.87 -1.49 0.97
N LYS A 259 -31.65 -0.19 1.10
CA LYS A 259 -32.45 0.71 1.94
C LYS A 259 -33.29 1.64 1.07
N PRO A 260 -34.61 1.43 0.97
CA PRO A 260 -35.50 2.37 0.31
C PRO A 260 -35.53 3.72 1.03
N GLY A 261 -35.83 4.77 0.27
CA GLY A 261 -35.89 6.14 0.76
C GLY A 261 -34.63 6.94 0.41
N ASN A 262 -34.84 8.21 0.08
CA ASN A 262 -33.80 9.05 -0.51
C ASN A 262 -32.76 9.54 0.53
N ASN A 263 -33.15 9.63 1.81
CA ASN A 263 -32.31 10.07 2.93
C ASN A 263 -31.47 11.34 2.63
N VAL A 264 -32.05 12.31 1.90
CA VAL A 264 -31.37 13.51 1.38
C VAL A 264 -30.54 14.24 2.44
N GLY A 265 -31.15 14.51 3.60
CA GLY A 265 -30.48 15.21 4.71
C GLY A 265 -29.29 14.40 5.23
N PRO A 266 -29.49 13.17 5.73
CA PRO A 266 -28.40 12.31 6.18
C PRO A 266 -27.27 12.11 5.16
N VAL A 267 -27.62 11.90 3.89
CA VAL A 267 -26.65 11.70 2.81
C VAL A 267 -25.77 12.93 2.59
N SER A 268 -26.38 14.10 2.41
CA SER A 268 -25.63 15.36 2.21
C SER A 268 -24.81 15.73 3.45
N GLN A 269 -25.35 15.53 4.65
CA GLN A 269 -24.64 15.76 5.91
C GLN A 269 -23.36 14.91 5.99
N GLY A 270 -23.47 13.59 5.77
CA GLY A 270 -22.36 12.66 5.90
C GLY A 270 -21.31 12.83 4.81
N LEU A 271 -21.75 12.83 3.55
CA LEU A 271 -20.85 12.89 2.39
C LEU A 271 -20.06 14.21 2.35
N ASN A 272 -20.73 15.33 2.62
CA ASN A 272 -20.15 16.65 2.40
C ASN A 272 -19.06 17.02 3.42
N THR A 273 -18.89 16.24 4.50
CA THR A 273 -17.72 16.34 5.41
C THR A 273 -16.39 16.21 4.64
N ARG A 274 -16.36 15.39 3.58
CA ARG A 274 -15.20 15.26 2.66
C ARG A 274 -14.81 16.55 1.97
N PHE A 275 -15.78 17.43 1.77
CA PHE A 275 -15.61 18.74 1.14
C PHE A 275 -15.45 19.86 2.19
N GLY A 276 -15.27 19.52 3.46
CA GLY A 276 -15.18 20.49 4.56
C GLY A 276 -16.50 21.17 4.91
N GLN A 277 -17.64 20.60 4.50
CA GLN A 277 -18.97 21.13 4.79
C GLN A 277 -19.62 20.28 5.88
N TYR A 278 -19.85 20.88 7.05
CA TYR A 278 -20.32 20.18 8.25
C TYR A 278 -21.74 20.60 8.61
N SER A 279 -22.59 19.61 8.85
CA SER A 279 -23.97 19.79 9.30
C SER A 279 -24.47 18.52 10.01
N GLY A 280 -25.67 18.54 10.59
CA GLY A 280 -26.26 17.34 11.20
C GLY A 280 -25.54 16.82 12.46
N GLY A 281 -24.75 17.67 13.12
CA GLY A 281 -23.99 17.32 14.34
C GLY A 281 -22.57 16.78 14.09
N LEU A 282 -22.18 16.59 12.83
CA LEU A 282 -20.82 16.15 12.44
C LEU A 282 -19.81 17.29 12.58
N LYS A 283 -18.57 16.96 12.94
CA LYS A 283 -17.50 17.93 13.21
C LYS A 283 -16.21 17.54 12.49
N ALA A 284 -15.40 18.55 12.14
CA ALA A 284 -14.10 18.35 11.49
C ALA A 284 -13.09 17.58 12.34
N ALA A 285 -13.22 17.63 13.67
CA ALA A 285 -12.34 16.88 14.57
C ALA A 285 -12.54 15.36 14.46
N ASP A 286 -13.77 14.92 14.25
CA ASP A 286 -14.13 13.49 14.16
C ASP A 286 -14.07 13.01 12.70
N TYR A 287 -14.48 13.87 11.77
CA TYR A 287 -14.57 13.58 10.34
C TYR A 287 -13.79 14.64 9.54
N PRO A 288 -12.45 14.61 9.54
CA PRO A 288 -11.67 15.59 8.79
C PRO A 288 -12.03 15.58 7.30
N SER A 289 -11.85 16.72 6.65
CA SER A 289 -12.09 16.85 5.21
C SER A 289 -11.03 16.09 4.41
N ASP A 290 -11.26 15.97 3.11
CA ASP A 290 -10.18 15.55 2.22
C ASP A 290 -9.06 16.59 2.18
N LEU A 291 -7.87 16.15 1.79
CA LEU A 291 -6.73 17.03 1.53
C LEU A 291 -7.08 18.09 0.47
N ILE A 292 -7.88 17.72 -0.54
CA ILE A 292 -8.35 18.57 -1.63
C ILE A 292 -9.88 18.58 -1.69
N VAL A 293 -10.46 19.73 -1.34
CA VAL A 293 -11.92 19.94 -1.30
C VAL A 293 -12.48 20.68 -2.52
N SER A 294 -11.62 21.01 -3.49
CA SER A 294 -12.06 21.69 -4.72
C SER A 294 -12.90 20.77 -5.61
N TYR A 295 -13.90 21.36 -6.27
CA TYR A 295 -14.79 20.68 -7.23
C TYR A 295 -15.26 21.68 -8.28
N SER A 296 -15.78 21.20 -9.41
CA SER A 296 -16.24 22.06 -10.50
C SER A 296 -17.54 22.79 -10.16
N THR A 297 -17.60 24.07 -10.53
CA THR A 297 -18.78 24.92 -10.39
C THR A 297 -19.21 25.49 -11.76
N PRO A 298 -20.50 25.44 -12.13
CA PRO A 298 -21.61 24.82 -11.42
C PRO A 298 -21.46 23.30 -11.32
N VAL A 299 -22.17 22.67 -10.39
CA VAL A 299 -22.09 21.21 -10.18
C VAL A 299 -22.59 20.43 -11.40
N ILE A 300 -22.13 19.19 -11.53
CA ILE A 300 -22.62 18.22 -12.50
C ILE A 300 -24.09 17.93 -12.20
N THR A 301 -24.88 17.75 -13.26
CA THR A 301 -26.31 17.44 -13.21
C THR A 301 -26.63 16.19 -14.01
N ASN A 302 -27.56 15.38 -13.54
CA ASN A 302 -28.11 14.26 -14.30
C ASN A 302 -29.35 14.72 -15.11
N SER A 303 -29.29 14.62 -16.43
CA SER A 303 -30.42 14.89 -17.32
C SER A 303 -30.86 13.59 -18.00
N SER A 304 -31.88 12.95 -17.43
CA SER A 304 -32.47 11.69 -17.93
C SER A 304 -31.45 10.56 -18.14
N GLY A 305 -30.52 10.38 -17.21
CA GLY A 305 -29.45 9.37 -17.27
C GLY A 305 -28.16 9.85 -17.92
N THR A 306 -28.12 11.08 -18.46
CA THR A 306 -26.91 11.66 -19.03
C THR A 306 -26.29 12.68 -18.07
N LEU A 307 -25.04 12.45 -17.67
CA LEU A 307 -24.30 13.37 -16.81
C LEU A 307 -23.77 14.56 -17.60
N GLN A 308 -24.14 15.77 -17.19
CA GLN A 308 -23.85 17.00 -17.89
C GLN A 308 -23.14 18.02 -16.99
N TYR A 309 -22.25 18.81 -17.59
CA TYR A 309 -21.64 19.99 -16.98
C TYR A 309 -21.88 21.19 -17.89
N LYS A 310 -22.50 22.24 -17.35
CA LYS A 310 -22.92 23.44 -18.12
C LYS A 310 -23.75 23.09 -19.37
N GLY A 311 -24.64 22.09 -19.25
CA GLY A 311 -25.51 21.61 -20.33
C GLY A 311 -24.82 20.78 -21.42
N GLN A 312 -23.55 20.42 -21.24
CA GLN A 312 -22.79 19.58 -22.17
C GLN A 312 -22.53 18.21 -21.54
N THR A 313 -22.66 17.14 -22.31
CA THR A 313 -22.37 15.77 -21.84
C THR A 313 -20.92 15.64 -21.41
N ILE A 314 -20.70 15.02 -20.26
CA ILE A 314 -19.37 14.73 -19.75
C ILE A 314 -18.79 13.52 -20.48
N ILE A 315 -17.54 13.64 -20.91
CA ILE A 315 -16.73 12.59 -21.50
C ILE A 315 -15.57 12.33 -20.55
N SER A 316 -15.38 11.05 -20.22
CA SER A 316 -14.19 10.59 -19.51
C SER A 316 -13.20 9.96 -20.49
N SER A 317 -11.94 10.32 -20.36
CA SER A 317 -10.83 9.70 -21.09
C SER A 317 -9.68 9.42 -20.12
N ASN A 318 -9.44 8.15 -19.81
CA ASN A 318 -8.41 7.70 -18.87
C ASN A 318 -8.42 8.48 -17.54
N GLY A 319 -9.60 8.70 -16.95
CA GLY A 319 -9.75 9.41 -15.68
C GLY A 319 -9.85 10.94 -15.78
N THR A 320 -9.61 11.54 -16.94
CA THR A 320 -9.79 12.98 -17.14
C THR A 320 -11.19 13.29 -17.66
N LEU A 321 -11.90 14.19 -16.98
CA LEU A 321 -13.27 14.59 -17.32
C LEU A 321 -13.28 15.88 -18.14
N THR A 322 -14.05 15.90 -19.23
CA THR A 322 -14.27 17.08 -20.06
C THR A 322 -15.73 17.20 -20.46
N ALA A 323 -16.22 18.42 -20.69
CA ALA A 323 -17.54 18.67 -21.24
C ALA A 323 -17.51 19.90 -22.15
N GLY A 324 -17.91 19.72 -23.42
CA GLY A 324 -17.85 20.79 -24.43
C GLY A 324 -16.44 21.41 -24.59
N GLY A 325 -15.39 20.60 -24.47
CA GLY A 325 -13.99 21.03 -24.55
C GLY A 325 -13.45 21.74 -23.31
N LYS A 326 -14.23 21.84 -22.22
CA LYS A 326 -13.80 22.42 -20.94
C LYS A 326 -13.47 21.32 -19.94
N ALA A 327 -12.40 21.52 -19.17
CA ALA A 327 -12.03 20.62 -18.09
C ALA A 327 -13.07 20.62 -16.96
N VAL A 328 -13.36 19.43 -16.44
CA VAL A 328 -14.16 19.19 -15.24
C VAL A 328 -13.25 18.49 -14.24
N LEU A 329 -13.20 18.97 -13.01
CA LEU A 329 -12.31 18.44 -11.97
C LEU A 329 -12.73 17.00 -11.64
N GLY A 330 -11.84 16.05 -11.93
CA GLY A 330 -12.02 14.62 -11.68
C GLY A 330 -10.90 14.02 -10.80
N TYR A 331 -10.76 12.70 -10.87
CA TYR A 331 -9.77 11.95 -10.10
C TYR A 331 -8.34 12.36 -10.43
N ASN A 332 -8.00 12.52 -11.72
CA ASN A 332 -6.64 12.88 -12.13
C ASN A 332 -6.22 14.27 -11.62
N ASP A 333 -7.13 15.25 -11.65
CA ASP A 333 -6.87 16.61 -11.12
C ASP A 333 -6.67 16.58 -9.60
N TRP A 334 -7.48 15.79 -8.90
CA TRP A 334 -7.36 15.57 -7.46
C TRP A 334 -6.05 14.87 -7.10
N LEU A 335 -5.64 13.85 -7.86
CA LEU A 335 -4.40 13.11 -7.65
C LEU A 335 -3.18 14.03 -7.80
N ALA A 336 -3.15 14.85 -8.85
CA ALA A 336 -2.10 15.84 -9.08
C ALA A 336 -2.05 16.90 -7.97
N SER A 337 -3.21 17.42 -7.56
CA SER A 337 -3.31 18.43 -6.49
C SER A 337 -2.87 17.86 -5.14
N SER A 338 -3.28 16.63 -4.84
CA SER A 338 -2.90 15.94 -3.61
C SER A 338 -1.39 15.67 -3.56
N ALA A 339 -0.80 15.23 -4.67
CA ALA A 339 0.64 15.03 -4.78
C ALA A 339 1.41 16.34 -4.56
N ALA A 340 0.94 17.45 -5.13
CA ALA A 340 1.52 18.77 -4.90
C ALA A 340 1.42 19.21 -3.44
N CYS A 341 0.28 18.96 -2.78
CA CYS A 341 0.08 19.26 -1.36
C CYS A 341 1.03 18.47 -0.46
N ILE A 342 1.19 17.17 -0.71
CA ILE A 342 2.13 16.31 0.03
C ILE A 342 3.58 16.75 -0.20
N ALA A 343 3.92 17.21 -1.40
CA ALA A 343 5.23 17.76 -1.73
C ALA A 343 5.49 19.16 -1.13
N GLY A 344 4.50 19.78 -0.48
CA GLY A 344 4.61 21.13 0.08
C GLY A 344 4.61 22.27 -0.96
N SER A 345 4.35 21.95 -2.24
CA SER A 345 4.29 22.91 -3.35
C SER A 345 2.87 23.21 -3.82
N GLY A 346 1.86 22.52 -3.26
CA GLY A 346 0.46 22.64 -3.63
C GLY A 346 -0.23 23.85 -3.02
N THR A 347 -1.36 24.24 -3.62
CA THR A 347 -2.25 25.28 -3.11
C THR A 347 -3.63 24.68 -2.81
N GLY A 348 -4.37 25.29 -1.88
CA GLY A 348 -5.70 24.80 -1.49
C GLY A 348 -5.71 23.53 -0.63
N CYS A 349 -4.55 23.12 -0.12
CA CYS A 349 -4.38 21.98 0.79
C CYS A 349 -5.11 22.24 2.11
N GLN A 350 -5.99 21.33 2.52
CA GLN A 350 -6.68 21.45 3.79
C GLN A 350 -5.80 20.97 4.96
N ASN A 351 -5.87 21.68 6.09
CA ASN A 351 -5.24 21.30 7.34
C ASN A 351 -6.24 21.50 8.50
N PRO A 352 -6.70 20.45 9.21
CA PRO A 352 -6.32 19.04 9.09
C PRO A 352 -7.12 18.30 8.00
N GLY A 353 -6.58 18.22 6.77
CA GLY A 353 -7.13 17.41 5.69
C GLY A 353 -6.48 16.03 5.63
N VAL A 354 -7.26 15.00 5.31
CA VAL A 354 -6.79 13.61 5.21
C VAL A 354 -6.87 13.14 3.76
N TYR A 355 -5.81 12.47 3.29
CA TYR A 355 -5.73 11.93 1.93
C TYR A 355 -6.75 10.79 1.71
N GLU A 356 -7.23 10.63 0.47
CA GLU A 356 -8.20 9.60 0.04
C GLU A 356 -9.59 9.65 0.75
N ARG A 357 -9.95 10.71 1.47
CA ARG A 357 -11.30 10.82 2.08
C ARG A 357 -12.41 10.79 1.04
N ARG A 358 -12.19 11.35 -0.16
CA ARG A 358 -13.14 11.32 -1.28
C ARG A 358 -13.19 9.99 -2.05
N MET A 359 -12.35 9.02 -1.69
CA MET A 359 -12.41 7.67 -2.23
C MET A 359 -13.41 6.82 -1.45
N LEU A 360 -14.57 6.52 -2.05
CA LEU A 360 -15.56 5.64 -1.46
C LEU A 360 -15.37 4.21 -1.94
N LYS A 361 -15.50 3.26 -1.02
CA LYS A 361 -15.56 1.84 -1.34
C LYS A 361 -17.03 1.45 -1.41
N VAL A 362 -17.45 1.00 -2.57
CA VAL A 362 -18.86 0.80 -2.90
C VAL A 362 -19.06 -0.65 -3.30
N VAL A 363 -20.18 -1.22 -2.90
CA VAL A 363 -20.54 -2.59 -3.29
C VAL A 363 -20.99 -2.62 -4.74
N ILE A 364 -20.41 -3.51 -5.53
CA ILE A 364 -20.91 -3.83 -6.87
C ILE A 364 -21.80 -5.06 -6.74
N GLY A 365 -23.11 -4.89 -6.94
CA GLY A 365 -24.11 -5.94 -6.80
C GLY A 365 -24.69 -6.38 -8.13
N ASN A 366 -25.18 -7.63 -8.20
CA ASN A 366 -25.94 -8.10 -9.35
C ASN A 366 -27.41 -7.68 -9.23
N CYS A 367 -27.79 -6.62 -9.95
CA CYS A 367 -29.15 -6.11 -9.93
C CYS A 367 -30.10 -6.79 -10.93
N THR A 368 -29.64 -7.80 -11.69
CA THR A 368 -30.47 -8.45 -12.72
C THR A 368 -31.73 -9.06 -12.11
N GLY A 369 -32.90 -8.64 -12.60
CA GLY A 369 -34.20 -9.13 -12.13
C GLY A 369 -34.69 -8.52 -10.81
N GLN A 370 -33.98 -7.53 -10.25
CA GLN A 370 -34.30 -6.93 -8.95
C GLN A 370 -34.92 -5.53 -9.13
N ASN A 371 -36.26 -5.44 -8.99
CA ASN A 371 -37.02 -4.19 -9.20
C ASN A 371 -37.93 -3.81 -8.02
N ASN A 372 -37.70 -4.39 -6.84
CA ASN A 372 -38.55 -4.21 -5.66
C ASN A 372 -37.89 -3.29 -4.63
N GLY A 373 -38.67 -2.81 -3.66
CA GLY A 373 -38.24 -1.89 -2.60
C GLY A 373 -36.99 -2.34 -1.81
N ALA A 374 -37.17 -2.80 -0.58
CA ALA A 374 -36.03 -3.36 0.18
C ALA A 374 -35.73 -4.75 -0.39
N THR A 375 -34.57 -4.90 -1.03
CA THR A 375 -34.21 -6.10 -1.79
C THR A 375 -32.83 -6.58 -1.40
N SER A 376 -32.64 -7.89 -1.34
CA SER A 376 -31.36 -8.52 -1.06
C SER A 376 -30.60 -8.74 -2.38
N ILE A 377 -29.42 -8.14 -2.51
CA ILE A 377 -28.62 -8.13 -3.72
C ILE A 377 -27.32 -8.91 -3.46
N PRO A 378 -26.98 -9.91 -4.28
CA PRO A 378 -25.72 -10.62 -4.15
C PRO A 378 -24.55 -9.74 -4.60
N VAL A 379 -23.49 -9.75 -3.80
CA VAL A 379 -22.25 -8.98 -4.04
C VAL A 379 -21.42 -9.68 -5.12
N LEU A 380 -21.22 -8.99 -6.25
CA LEU A 380 -20.29 -9.40 -7.30
C LEU A 380 -18.85 -9.02 -6.95
N GLY A 381 -18.67 -7.85 -6.33
CA GLY A 381 -17.36 -7.33 -5.98
C GLY A 381 -17.45 -5.99 -5.28
N PHE A 382 -16.30 -5.32 -5.16
CA PHE A 382 -16.20 -3.98 -4.58
C PHE A 382 -15.51 -3.06 -5.58
N GLY A 383 -16.02 -1.84 -5.71
CA GLY A 383 -15.46 -0.79 -6.56
C GLY A 383 -14.99 0.39 -5.73
N CYS A 384 -13.92 1.04 -6.16
CA CYS A 384 -13.50 2.31 -5.59
C CYS A 384 -14.04 3.43 -6.45
N TYR A 385 -14.65 4.45 -5.85
CA TYR A 385 -15.22 5.58 -6.55
C TYR A 385 -14.73 6.89 -5.95
N PHE A 386 -14.11 7.72 -6.77
CA PHE A 386 -13.74 9.07 -6.40
C PHE A 386 -14.96 10.00 -6.51
N VAL A 387 -15.40 10.56 -5.39
CA VAL A 387 -16.56 11.47 -5.36
C VAL A 387 -16.15 12.83 -5.91
N VAL A 388 -16.78 13.27 -7.00
CA VAL A 388 -16.36 14.46 -7.76
C VAL A 388 -16.92 15.78 -7.21
N GLN A 389 -18.03 15.74 -6.46
CA GLN A 389 -18.71 16.93 -5.93
C GLN A 389 -19.52 16.63 -4.66
N PRO A 390 -19.87 17.65 -3.85
CA PRO A 390 -20.80 17.47 -2.73
C PRO A 390 -22.20 17.11 -3.22
N ALA A 391 -22.95 16.37 -2.39
CA ALA A 391 -24.35 16.06 -2.64
C ALA A 391 -25.24 17.27 -2.29
N GLY A 392 -26.29 17.49 -3.09
CA GLY A 392 -27.30 18.51 -2.84
C GLY A 392 -28.23 18.15 -1.69
N SER A 393 -28.95 19.15 -1.19
CA SER A 393 -29.83 19.04 -0.02
C SER A 393 -31.32 18.95 -0.37
N THR A 394 -31.67 18.83 -1.66
CA THR A 394 -33.05 18.63 -2.12
C THR A 394 -33.24 17.25 -2.75
N GLY A 395 -34.49 16.77 -2.84
CA GLY A 395 -34.80 15.45 -3.40
C GLY A 395 -34.15 15.19 -4.77
N SER A 396 -34.25 16.15 -5.69
CA SER A 396 -33.75 16.05 -7.05
C SER A 396 -32.26 16.35 -7.20
N THR A 397 -31.60 16.88 -6.17
CA THR A 397 -30.16 17.23 -6.22
C THR A 397 -29.29 16.39 -5.28
N SER A 398 -29.91 15.46 -4.55
CA SER A 398 -29.26 14.51 -3.63
C SER A 398 -28.43 13.42 -4.31
N GLU A 399 -28.03 13.66 -5.56
CA GLU A 399 -27.27 12.73 -6.38
C GLU A 399 -25.82 12.66 -5.94
N ILE A 400 -25.23 11.47 -6.02
CA ILE A 400 -23.81 11.28 -5.74
C ILE A 400 -23.13 10.81 -7.02
N PHE A 401 -22.24 11.63 -7.56
CA PHE A 401 -21.43 11.25 -8.70
C PHE A 401 -20.06 10.77 -8.26
N GLY A 402 -19.65 9.62 -8.77
CA GLY A 402 -18.38 9.00 -8.48
C GLY A 402 -17.69 8.52 -9.74
N GLN A 403 -16.40 8.81 -9.85
CA GLN A 403 -15.57 8.28 -10.93
C GLN A 403 -14.98 6.94 -10.51
N PHE A 404 -15.17 5.89 -11.31
CA PHE A 404 -14.62 4.57 -11.01
C PHE A 404 -13.10 4.61 -11.04
N VAL A 405 -12.51 4.13 -9.95
CA VAL A 405 -11.08 3.94 -9.77
C VAL A 405 -10.85 2.45 -9.58
N GLN A 406 -9.92 1.89 -10.34
CA GLN A 406 -9.70 0.45 -10.39
C GLN A 406 -9.21 -0.11 -9.04
N GLU A 407 -8.40 0.67 -8.32
CA GLU A 407 -7.80 0.25 -7.04
C GLU A 407 -7.82 1.41 -6.05
N CYS A 408 -8.08 1.09 -4.78
CA CYS A 408 -7.91 2.01 -3.67
C CYS A 408 -7.43 1.26 -2.41
N SER A 409 -7.00 2.00 -1.40
CA SER A 409 -6.50 1.43 -0.16
C SER A 409 -7.59 0.61 0.54
N GLY A 410 -7.37 -0.69 0.74
CA GLY A 410 -8.23 -1.58 1.53
C GLY A 410 -7.98 -1.46 3.03
N ASP A 411 -8.94 -1.94 3.82
CA ASP A 411 -9.00 -1.82 5.29
C ASP A 411 -9.36 -3.18 5.92
N ASN A 412 -8.43 -4.13 5.89
CA ASN A 412 -8.57 -5.38 6.63
C ASN A 412 -7.24 -6.14 6.65
N VAL A 413 -7.24 -7.40 7.09
CA VAL A 413 -6.09 -8.29 6.91
C VAL A 413 -5.96 -8.70 5.44
N PRO A 414 -4.75 -8.68 4.85
CA PRO A 414 -4.52 -9.21 3.51
C PRO A 414 -4.96 -10.68 3.39
N GLY A 415 -5.63 -11.01 2.28
CA GLY A 415 -5.92 -12.40 1.93
C GLY A 415 -4.64 -13.21 1.63
N PRO A 416 -4.68 -14.55 1.81
CA PRO A 416 -3.50 -15.42 1.61
C PRO A 416 -3.11 -15.60 0.13
N ASN A 417 -3.99 -15.21 -0.81
CA ASN A 417 -3.81 -15.48 -2.23
C ASN A 417 -3.61 -14.18 -3.03
N PRO A 418 -2.50 -14.02 -3.77
CA PRO A 418 -2.34 -12.95 -4.73
C PRO A 418 -3.42 -13.12 -5.83
N SER A 419 -4.32 -12.16 -5.97
CA SER A 419 -5.29 -12.12 -7.07
C SER A 419 -5.22 -10.79 -7.83
N GLY A 420 -5.57 -10.81 -9.12
CA GLY A 420 -5.61 -9.65 -10.00
C GLY A 420 -6.92 -8.83 -9.93
N ASP A 421 -7.73 -9.01 -8.88
CA ASP A 421 -9.12 -8.52 -8.83
C ASP A 421 -9.24 -7.05 -8.43
N ALA A 422 -9.93 -6.18 -9.18
CA ALA A 422 -10.11 -4.76 -8.82
C ALA A 422 -10.87 -4.55 -7.49
N GLY A 423 -10.68 -3.36 -6.89
CA GLY A 423 -11.36 -2.94 -5.66
C GLY A 423 -10.40 -2.52 -4.54
N PRO A 424 -10.84 -2.56 -3.28
CA PRO A 424 -10.02 -2.21 -2.12
C PRO A 424 -8.93 -3.27 -1.88
N ARG A 425 -7.67 -2.83 -1.95
CA ARG A 425 -6.50 -3.72 -1.82
C ARG A 425 -5.49 -3.16 -0.82
N ILE A 426 -4.76 -4.06 -0.18
CA ILE A 426 -3.60 -3.68 0.64
C ILE A 426 -2.34 -4.09 -0.10
N ILE A 427 -1.37 -3.19 -0.10
CA ILE A 427 -0.02 -3.51 -0.56
C ILE A 427 0.68 -4.25 0.57
N GLN A 428 1.11 -5.47 0.30
CA GLN A 428 1.82 -6.31 1.27
C GLN A 428 3.14 -6.81 0.69
N LEU A 429 4.02 -7.25 1.60
CA LEU A 429 5.22 -8.00 1.26
C LEU A 429 4.85 -9.46 0.99
N TYR A 430 5.43 -10.03 -0.04
CA TYR A 430 5.38 -11.44 -0.37
C TYR A 430 6.74 -12.06 -0.16
N LYS A 431 6.77 -13.35 0.22
CA LYS A 431 8.00 -14.14 0.12
C LYS A 431 8.52 -14.03 -1.31
N THR A 432 9.78 -13.66 -1.46
CA THR A 432 10.35 -13.50 -2.80
C THR A 432 10.78 -14.87 -3.31
N TYR A 433 10.51 -15.19 -4.57
CA TYR A 433 10.89 -16.46 -5.17
C TYR A 433 12.06 -16.24 -6.14
N ILE A 434 13.08 -17.10 -6.08
CA ILE A 434 14.22 -17.05 -7.00
C ILE A 434 13.85 -17.89 -8.23
N ASN A 435 13.84 -17.26 -9.41
CA ASN A 435 13.72 -17.89 -10.73
C ASN A 435 12.51 -18.82 -10.92
N GLY A 436 11.29 -18.30 -11.07
CA GLY A 436 10.14 -18.97 -11.72
C GLY A 436 9.69 -20.35 -11.20
N SER A 437 10.41 -20.90 -10.24
CA SER A 437 10.18 -22.11 -9.49
C SER A 437 9.77 -21.64 -8.11
N GLY A 438 8.73 -22.21 -7.53
CA GLY A 438 8.17 -21.81 -6.23
C GLY A 438 9.10 -22.01 -5.02
N THR A 439 10.41 -21.91 -5.20
CA THR A 439 11.45 -21.94 -4.17
C THR A 439 11.60 -20.53 -3.58
N PRO A 440 11.22 -20.30 -2.31
CA PRO A 440 11.43 -19.02 -1.66
C PRO A 440 12.92 -18.69 -1.59
N SER A 441 13.25 -17.42 -1.77
CA SER A 441 14.57 -16.88 -1.49
C SER A 441 14.88 -17.08 -0.01
N THR A 442 16.10 -17.51 0.30
CA THR A 442 16.60 -17.54 1.68
C THR A 442 16.84 -16.14 2.24
N ASP A 443 16.80 -15.12 1.38
CA ASP A 443 17.03 -13.71 1.70
C ASP A 443 15.76 -12.87 1.86
N SER A 444 14.56 -13.47 1.77
CA SER A 444 13.27 -12.76 1.84
C SER A 444 12.37 -13.17 2.98
#